data_AF-A0A2K6P6Y5-F1
#
_entry.id   AF-A0A2K6P6Y5-F1
#
_cell.length_a   1.000
_cell.length_b   1.000
_cell.length_c   1.000
_cell.angle_alpha   90.00
_cell.angle_beta   90.00
_cell.angle_gamma   90.00
#
_symmetry.space_group_name_H-M   'P 1'
#
loop_
_entity.id
_entity.type
_entity.pdbx_description
1 polymer ?
#
loop_
_entity_poly.entity_id
_entity_poly.type
_entity_poly.pdbx_seq_one_letter_code
_entity_poly.pdbx_strand_id
1 'polypeptide(L)'
;MVGALCGCWFRLGGARPLIPFGPTVVQTSMSRSQVALLGLGLLLIFLLYVGLPGPPEQNSWLWGDPNVTVLAGLTPGNSPIFYREVLPQGSSGGTRVEVVLLHGKAFNSHTWEQLGTLQLLSQRGYRAVALDLPGAAVAFFEERARQLGLGCQKVEVAPGYVVTVLTWPGTNPALPSILLNSHTDVVPVFKEHWSHDPFEAFKDSEGYIYARGAQDMKCVSIQYLEAVRRLKVEGHRFPRTIHMTFVPDEEVGGHQGMELFVQRPEFQALRAGFALDEGIANPTDAFTVFYSERSPWWVRVTSTGRPGHGSLFIEDTAAEKLHKVVSSILAFREKEWQRLQSNPHLKEGAVTSVNLTKLEGGVAYNVVPATMSASFDFRVAPDVDFKAFEEQLQSWCQAAGEGVTLEFAQKWMHPQVTPTDDSNPWWAAFSRVCKDMNLSLEPEIMPAATDSRFIRAVGVPALGFSPLNRTPVLLHDHDERLHEAVFLRGVDIYTRLLPALASVPALPSDS
;
A
#
# COMPACT_ATOMS: atom_id res chain seq x y z
N MET A 1 -37.47 -17.03 29.23
CA MET A 1 -38.84 -16.68 29.64
C MET A 1 -38.71 -15.73 30.82
N VAL A 2 -39.03 -14.44 30.66
CA VAL A 2 -38.63 -13.33 31.57
C VAL A 2 -37.09 -13.15 31.62
N GLY A 3 -36.49 -11.95 31.75
CA GLY A 3 -37.03 -10.57 31.71
C GLY A 3 -36.30 -9.64 32.69
N ALA A 4 -36.44 -8.31 32.50
CA ALA A 4 -35.97 -7.21 33.37
C ALA A 4 -34.45 -6.88 33.37
N LEU A 5 -33.99 -5.62 33.55
CA LEU A 5 -34.66 -4.29 33.52
C LEU A 5 -33.63 -3.13 33.39
N CYS A 6 -34.01 -2.01 32.74
CA CYS A 6 -33.42 -0.64 32.83
C CYS A 6 -31.92 -0.44 32.48
N GLY A 7 -31.41 0.78 32.20
CA GLY A 7 -31.95 2.16 32.09
C GLY A 7 -30.76 3.13 31.96
N CYS A 8 -30.85 4.38 31.46
CA CYS A 8 -31.97 5.31 31.29
C CYS A 8 -31.78 6.26 30.07
N TRP A 9 -32.82 7.04 29.76
CA TRP A 9 -32.85 8.12 28.74
C TRP A 9 -33.08 9.48 29.42
N PHE A 10 -32.98 10.59 28.66
CA PHE A 10 -33.55 11.90 29.05
C PHE A 10 -34.38 12.54 27.93
N ARG A 11 -35.42 13.30 28.32
CA ARG A 11 -36.38 14.01 27.45
C ARG A 11 -36.82 15.30 28.17
N LEU A 12 -37.25 16.34 27.45
CA LEU A 12 -37.44 17.71 27.98
C LEU A 12 -38.92 18.19 28.05
N GLY A 13 -39.20 19.03 29.07
CA GLY A 13 -40.48 19.73 29.34
C GLY A 13 -41.45 18.94 30.25
N GLY A 14 -42.17 19.52 31.22
CA GLY A 14 -42.26 20.90 31.77
C GLY A 14 -43.59 21.11 32.55
N ALA A 15 -43.85 22.16 33.34
CA ALA A 15 -43.03 23.23 33.93
C ALA A 15 -43.86 24.06 34.97
N ARG A 16 -43.19 24.86 35.83
CA ARG A 16 -43.74 25.86 36.82
C ARG A 16 -44.45 25.31 38.08
N PRO A 17 -44.56 26.07 39.20
CA PRO A 17 -44.21 27.50 39.41
C PRO A 17 -43.33 27.84 40.67
N LEU A 18 -42.57 28.97 40.59
CA LEU A 18 -42.32 29.99 41.66
C LEU A 18 -41.55 29.61 42.98
N ILE A 19 -40.65 30.39 43.63
CA ILE A 19 -39.99 31.69 43.34
C ILE A 19 -38.40 31.59 43.52
N PRO A 20 -37.58 32.25 44.40
CA PRO A 20 -36.10 32.29 44.23
C PRO A 20 -35.20 31.93 45.46
N PHE A 21 -33.86 31.89 45.26
CA PHE A 21 -32.75 32.48 46.06
C PHE A 21 -31.43 31.70 45.96
N GLY A 22 -30.31 32.42 45.81
CA GLY A 22 -28.96 32.00 46.25
C GLY A 22 -28.12 31.13 45.29
N PRO A 23 -26.83 31.47 45.04
CA PRO A 23 -25.88 30.56 44.40
C PRO A 23 -25.15 29.69 45.45
N THR A 24 -24.98 28.40 45.16
CA THR A 24 -24.20 27.48 46.01
C THR A 24 -23.18 26.74 45.16
N VAL A 25 -21.89 26.88 45.48
CA VAL A 25 -20.81 26.09 44.87
C VAL A 25 -20.79 24.70 45.53
N VAL A 26 -20.69 23.64 44.73
CA VAL A 26 -20.54 22.27 45.22
C VAL A 26 -19.22 21.69 44.73
N GLN A 27 -18.26 21.52 45.63
CA GLN A 27 -17.11 20.64 45.38
C GLN A 27 -17.55 19.18 45.47
N THR A 28 -17.28 18.39 44.43
CA THR A 28 -17.49 16.93 44.44
C THR A 28 -16.17 16.20 44.58
N SER A 29 -15.77 15.87 45.81
CA SER A 29 -14.70 14.90 46.06
C SER A 29 -15.26 13.48 45.93
N MET A 30 -14.63 12.64 45.09
CA MET A 30 -15.04 11.24 44.96
C MET A 30 -14.57 10.42 46.16
N SER A 31 -15.43 9.54 46.66
CA SER A 31 -15.10 8.64 47.77
C SER A 31 -14.15 7.53 47.32
N ARG A 32 -13.34 6.99 48.25
CA ARG A 32 -12.43 5.86 47.98
C ARG A 32 -13.16 4.65 47.36
N SER A 33 -14.41 4.42 47.74
CA SER A 33 -15.27 3.36 47.20
C SER A 33 -15.57 3.53 45.70
N GLN A 34 -15.74 4.77 45.23
CA GLN A 34 -15.98 5.07 43.81
C GLN A 34 -14.70 4.93 42.97
N VAL A 35 -13.53 5.28 43.54
CA VAL A 35 -12.23 5.03 42.90
C VAL A 35 -11.95 3.53 42.78
N ALA A 36 -12.28 2.74 43.81
CA ALA A 36 -12.17 1.28 43.76
C ALA A 36 -13.09 0.64 42.71
N LEU A 37 -14.33 1.14 42.56
CA LEU A 37 -15.26 0.70 41.51
C LEU A 37 -14.77 1.04 40.10
N LEU A 38 -14.18 2.23 39.89
CA LEU A 38 -13.53 2.59 38.62
C LEU A 38 -12.32 1.69 38.31
N GLY A 39 -11.48 1.40 39.31
CA GLY A 39 -10.35 0.47 39.15
C GLY A 39 -10.80 -0.95 38.78
N LEU A 40 -11.84 -1.47 39.44
CA LEU A 40 -12.44 -2.77 39.11
C LEU A 40 -13.08 -2.79 37.71
N GLY A 41 -13.76 -1.71 37.31
CA GLY A 41 -14.33 -1.58 35.97
C GLY A 41 -13.26 -1.58 34.87
N LEU A 42 -12.18 -0.80 35.05
CA LEU A 42 -11.05 -0.77 34.11
C LEU A 42 -10.31 -2.11 34.05
N LEU A 43 -10.11 -2.78 35.19
CA LEU A 43 -9.50 -4.11 35.23
C LEU A 43 -10.36 -5.16 34.51
N LEU A 44 -11.68 -5.11 34.67
CA LEU A 44 -12.61 -6.01 33.97
C LEU A 44 -12.59 -5.78 32.45
N ILE A 45 -12.55 -4.51 32.01
CA ILE A 45 -12.42 -4.14 30.59
C ILE A 45 -11.08 -4.65 30.02
N PHE A 46 -9.98 -4.48 30.76
CA PHE A 46 -8.65 -4.96 30.32
C PHE A 46 -8.60 -6.49 30.22
N LEU A 47 -9.17 -7.21 31.19
CA LEU A 47 -9.26 -8.67 31.15
C LEU A 47 -10.16 -9.20 30.03
N LEU A 48 -11.24 -8.48 29.69
CA LEU A 48 -12.07 -8.79 28.52
C LEU A 48 -11.35 -8.51 27.20
N TYR A 49 -10.43 -7.53 27.15
CA TYR A 49 -9.67 -7.16 25.95
C TYR A 49 -8.49 -8.11 25.68
N VAL A 50 -7.84 -8.61 26.74
CA VAL A 50 -6.67 -9.51 26.65
C VAL A 50 -7.05 -11.00 26.69
N GLY A 51 -8.23 -11.33 27.24
CA GLY A 51 -8.67 -12.72 27.46
C GLY A 51 -9.48 -13.37 26.32
N LEU A 52 -9.78 -12.65 25.24
CA LEU A 52 -10.49 -13.21 24.09
C LEU A 52 -9.50 -13.78 23.05
N PRO A 53 -9.70 -15.01 22.56
CA PRO A 53 -8.96 -15.48 21.38
C PRO A 53 -9.36 -14.65 20.15
N GLY A 54 -8.44 -14.56 19.17
CA GLY A 54 -8.75 -13.99 17.87
C GLY A 54 -9.95 -14.68 17.20
N PRO A 55 -10.65 -14.00 16.27
CA PRO A 55 -11.86 -14.54 15.67
C PRO A 55 -11.59 -15.90 15.01
N PRO A 56 -12.37 -16.95 15.33
CA PRO A 56 -12.24 -18.23 14.65
C PRO A 56 -12.67 -18.11 13.19
N GLU A 57 -12.17 -19.00 12.33
CA GLU A 57 -12.65 -19.14 10.95
C GLU A 57 -14.15 -19.50 10.94
N GLN A 58 -15.02 -18.49 10.80
CA GLN A 58 -16.44 -18.72 10.68
C GLN A 58 -16.82 -19.02 9.23
N ASN A 59 -16.97 -20.32 8.95
CA ASN A 59 -17.90 -20.80 7.93
C ASN A 59 -19.33 -20.33 8.30
N SER A 60 -19.69 -19.13 7.83
CA SER A 60 -20.92 -18.43 8.21
C SER A 60 -22.16 -19.00 7.52
N TRP A 61 -22.71 -20.07 8.09
CA TRP A 61 -24.06 -20.56 7.76
C TRP A 61 -25.15 -19.64 8.31
N LEU A 62 -25.26 -18.45 7.72
CA LEU A 62 -26.39 -17.54 7.89
C LEU A 62 -27.17 -17.47 6.58
N TRP A 63 -28.40 -18.01 6.59
CA TRP A 63 -29.31 -17.94 5.47
C TRP A 63 -29.80 -16.50 5.28
N GLY A 64 -29.27 -15.82 4.27
CA GLY A 64 -29.77 -14.52 3.84
C GLY A 64 -31.16 -14.65 3.22
N ASP A 65 -32.16 -14.04 3.87
CA ASP A 65 -33.52 -13.96 3.33
C ASP A 65 -33.51 -13.03 2.09
N PRO A 66 -33.84 -13.50 0.88
CA PRO A 66 -33.51 -12.81 -0.39
C PRO A 66 -34.35 -11.55 -0.67
N ASN A 67 -35.07 -11.03 0.33
CA ASN A 67 -36.08 -9.98 0.20
C ASN A 67 -35.65 -8.60 0.74
N VAL A 68 -34.36 -8.39 1.02
CA VAL A 68 -33.81 -7.07 1.42
C VAL A 68 -32.97 -6.50 0.28
N THR A 69 -33.47 -5.44 -0.36
CA THR A 69 -32.71 -4.69 -1.38
C THR A 69 -31.75 -3.71 -0.69
N VAL A 70 -30.44 -3.92 -0.90
CA VAL A 70 -29.41 -2.91 -0.60
C VAL A 70 -29.31 -1.95 -1.78
N LEU A 71 -29.38 -0.64 -1.51
CA LEU A 71 -29.17 0.42 -2.47
C LEU A 71 -27.73 0.93 -2.32
N ALA A 72 -27.05 1.24 -3.41
CA ALA A 72 -25.72 1.85 -3.38
C ALA A 72 -25.72 3.19 -4.14
N GLY A 73 -24.91 4.15 -3.69
CA GLY A 73 -24.90 5.48 -4.30
C GLY A 73 -23.82 6.42 -3.79
N LEU A 74 -23.91 7.68 -4.21
CA LEU A 74 -23.01 8.78 -3.85
C LEU A 74 -23.82 9.93 -3.23
N THR A 75 -23.33 10.53 -2.14
CA THR A 75 -24.01 11.67 -1.50
C THR A 75 -23.95 12.92 -2.39
N PRO A 76 -25.04 13.69 -2.56
CA PRO A 76 -24.99 14.95 -3.31
C PRO A 76 -24.06 15.98 -2.66
N GLY A 77 -23.14 16.56 -3.44
CA GLY A 77 -22.25 17.64 -2.99
C GLY A 77 -20.91 17.68 -3.74
N ASN A 78 -20.04 18.63 -3.36
CA ASN A 78 -18.72 18.82 -3.97
C ASN A 78 -17.68 17.75 -3.58
N SER A 79 -18.01 16.89 -2.61
CA SER A 79 -17.15 15.79 -2.16
C SER A 79 -18.06 14.58 -1.91
N PRO A 80 -18.46 13.84 -2.96
CA PRO A 80 -19.46 12.80 -2.86
C PRO A 80 -18.91 11.56 -2.16
N ILE A 81 -19.48 11.23 -1.00
CA ILE A 81 -19.18 10.04 -0.20
C ILE A 81 -19.95 8.85 -0.77
N PHE A 82 -19.29 7.71 -0.96
CA PHE A 82 -19.95 6.47 -1.37
C PHE A 82 -20.71 5.86 -0.19
N TYR A 83 -21.89 5.30 -0.45
CA TYR A 83 -22.72 4.71 0.60
C TYR A 83 -23.48 3.48 0.13
N ARG A 84 -23.79 2.61 1.10
CA ARG A 84 -24.84 1.59 0.97
C ARG A 84 -25.96 1.87 1.96
N GLU A 85 -27.19 1.79 1.49
CA GLU A 85 -28.41 2.07 2.23
C GLU A 85 -29.34 0.87 2.20
N VAL A 86 -30.06 0.67 3.30
CA VAL A 86 -31.24 -0.20 3.36
C VAL A 86 -32.45 0.57 3.88
N LEU A 87 -33.61 0.21 3.34
CA LEU A 87 -34.91 0.75 3.76
C LEU A 87 -35.57 -0.17 4.82
N PRO A 88 -36.45 0.36 5.69
CA PRO A 88 -37.23 -0.42 6.63
C PRO A 88 -38.06 -1.51 5.95
N GLN A 89 -37.95 -2.76 6.40
CA GLN A 89 -38.89 -3.80 5.99
C GLN A 89 -40.20 -3.66 6.81
N GLY A 90 -41.35 -3.60 6.13
CA GLY A 90 -42.68 -3.61 6.76
C GLY A 90 -43.15 -2.31 7.43
N SER A 91 -42.38 -1.21 7.39
CA SER A 91 -42.75 0.07 8.03
C SER A 91 -43.00 1.19 7.03
N SER A 92 -44.23 1.72 6.99
CA SER A 92 -44.61 2.85 6.14
C SER A 92 -44.43 4.19 6.87
N GLY A 93 -43.55 5.06 6.37
CA GLY A 93 -43.51 6.50 6.73
C GLY A 93 -42.17 7.08 7.20
N GLY A 94 -41.13 6.27 7.42
CA GLY A 94 -39.80 6.74 7.85
C GLY A 94 -38.96 7.35 6.72
N THR A 95 -39.11 8.64 6.42
CA THR A 95 -38.31 9.33 5.38
C THR A 95 -36.90 9.73 5.82
N ARG A 96 -36.61 9.70 7.12
CA ARG A 96 -35.32 10.12 7.70
C ARG A 96 -34.42 8.90 7.95
N VAL A 97 -33.11 9.05 7.77
CA VAL A 97 -32.14 8.03 8.19
C VAL A 97 -32.13 7.93 9.71
N GLU A 98 -32.18 6.71 10.24
CA GLU A 98 -32.29 6.42 11.67
C GLU A 98 -30.99 5.86 12.24
N VAL A 99 -30.23 5.12 11.43
CA VAL A 99 -28.90 4.58 11.77
C VAL A 99 -27.89 5.00 10.70
N VAL A 100 -26.76 5.56 11.14
CA VAL A 100 -25.62 5.83 10.26
C VAL A 100 -24.43 5.04 10.78
N LEU A 101 -23.85 4.18 9.94
CA LEU A 101 -22.61 3.46 10.23
C LEU A 101 -21.46 4.26 9.60
N LEU A 102 -20.50 4.68 10.44
CA LEU A 102 -19.31 5.44 10.03
C LEU A 102 -18.07 4.56 10.24
N HIS A 103 -17.20 4.48 9.23
CA HIS A 103 -16.06 3.56 9.24
C HIS A 103 -14.93 4.04 8.32
N GLY A 104 -13.68 3.92 8.79
CA GLY A 104 -12.45 4.31 8.06
C GLY A 104 -11.75 3.11 7.40
N LYS A 105 -10.52 3.32 6.88
CA LYS A 105 -9.76 2.42 5.95
C LYS A 105 -9.90 0.90 6.18
N ALA A 106 -10.01 0.41 7.42
CA ALA A 106 -10.12 -1.02 7.74
C ALA A 106 -11.52 -1.65 7.52
N PHE A 107 -12.58 -0.86 7.32
CA PHE A 107 -13.96 -1.34 7.11
C PHE A 107 -14.68 -0.44 6.09
N ASN A 108 -15.40 -1.03 5.13
CA ASN A 108 -16.21 -0.31 4.14
C ASN A 108 -17.69 -0.74 4.21
N SER A 109 -18.57 -0.07 3.47
CA SER A 109 -20.02 -0.34 3.48
C SER A 109 -20.35 -1.75 2.98
N HIS A 110 -19.52 -2.31 2.10
CA HIS A 110 -19.64 -3.70 1.67
C HIS A 110 -19.24 -4.68 2.78
N THR A 111 -18.32 -4.33 3.69
CA THR A 111 -18.06 -5.14 4.90
C THR A 111 -19.30 -5.23 5.79
N TRP A 112 -20.05 -4.14 5.98
CA TRP A 112 -21.30 -4.15 6.77
C TRP A 112 -22.45 -4.91 6.10
N GLU A 113 -22.44 -5.00 4.77
CA GLU A 113 -23.35 -5.81 3.95
C GLU A 113 -23.00 -7.30 4.02
N GLN A 114 -21.71 -7.66 3.93
CA GLN A 114 -21.21 -9.04 4.06
C GLN A 114 -21.42 -9.60 5.48
N LEU A 115 -21.27 -8.78 6.51
CA LEU A 115 -21.57 -9.11 7.91
C LEU A 115 -23.07 -9.22 8.22
N GLY A 116 -23.96 -9.07 7.22
CA GLY A 116 -25.41 -9.13 7.41
C GLY A 116 -26.01 -7.98 8.24
N THR A 117 -25.21 -6.96 8.58
CA THR A 117 -25.59 -5.92 9.54
C THR A 117 -26.64 -4.98 8.97
N LEU A 118 -26.54 -4.62 7.70
CA LEU A 118 -27.55 -3.81 7.01
C LEU A 118 -28.89 -4.57 6.92
N GLN A 119 -28.84 -5.85 6.53
CA GLN A 119 -30.01 -6.71 6.38
C GLN A 119 -30.74 -6.89 7.73
N LEU A 120 -30.00 -7.09 8.82
CA LEU A 120 -30.55 -7.14 10.17
C LEU A 120 -31.22 -5.81 10.57
N LEU A 121 -30.63 -4.66 10.26
CA LEU A 121 -31.21 -3.34 10.57
C LEU A 121 -32.52 -3.10 9.77
N SER A 122 -32.54 -3.46 8.49
CA SER A 122 -33.73 -3.40 7.64
C SER A 122 -34.89 -4.25 8.18
N GLN A 123 -34.60 -5.51 8.55
CA GLN A 123 -35.56 -6.45 9.16
C GLN A 123 -36.08 -5.98 10.53
N ARG A 124 -35.33 -5.14 11.24
CA ARG A 124 -35.76 -4.50 12.50
C ARG A 124 -36.49 -3.17 12.30
N GLY A 125 -36.76 -2.80 11.05
CA GLY A 125 -37.56 -1.62 10.69
C GLY A 125 -36.78 -0.31 10.63
N TYR A 126 -35.44 -0.35 10.61
CA TYR A 126 -34.61 0.87 10.56
C TYR A 126 -34.18 1.23 9.14
N ARG A 127 -34.21 2.53 8.81
CA ARG A 127 -33.48 3.09 7.66
C ARG A 127 -32.01 3.27 8.05
N ALA A 128 -31.14 2.42 7.51
CA ALA A 128 -29.71 2.42 7.84
C ALA A 128 -28.84 2.76 6.62
N VAL A 129 -27.81 3.59 6.84
CA VAL A 129 -26.84 3.99 5.81
C VAL A 129 -25.41 3.74 6.33
N ALA A 130 -24.61 2.98 5.60
CA ALA A 130 -23.17 2.87 5.81
C ALA A 130 -22.44 3.85 4.87
N LEU A 131 -21.58 4.70 5.44
CA LEU A 131 -20.83 5.73 4.72
C LEU A 131 -19.35 5.37 4.63
N ASP A 132 -18.86 5.17 3.40
CA ASP A 132 -17.45 4.93 3.13
C ASP A 132 -16.64 6.20 3.43
N LEU A 133 -15.99 6.24 4.60
CA LEU A 133 -15.02 7.29 4.95
C LEU A 133 -13.52 6.95 4.69
N PRO A 134 -13.11 6.11 3.72
CA PRO A 134 -11.79 6.24 3.08
C PRO A 134 -11.89 7.22 1.90
N GLY A 135 -11.05 8.25 1.88
CA GLY A 135 -11.07 9.20 0.75
C GLY A 135 -10.35 10.53 0.94
N ALA A 136 -9.71 10.81 2.08
CA ALA A 136 -9.04 12.10 2.31
C ALA A 136 -7.98 12.43 1.24
N ALA A 137 -7.22 11.44 0.76
CA ALA A 137 -6.29 11.60 -0.36
C ALA A 137 -7.02 11.85 -1.68
N VAL A 138 -8.00 11.01 -2.02
CA VAL A 138 -8.82 11.12 -3.24
C VAL A 138 -9.50 12.49 -3.35
N ALA A 139 -10.19 12.93 -2.29
CA ALA A 139 -10.87 14.23 -2.23
C ALA A 139 -9.88 15.41 -2.24
N PHE A 140 -8.68 15.25 -1.65
CA PHE A 140 -7.61 16.23 -1.80
C PHE A 140 -7.19 16.35 -3.27
N PHE A 141 -6.96 15.24 -3.98
CA PHE A 141 -6.60 15.27 -5.39
C PHE A 141 -7.73 15.81 -6.29
N GLU A 142 -9.00 15.51 -6.01
CA GLU A 142 -10.16 16.13 -6.68
C GLU A 142 -10.17 17.66 -6.50
N GLU A 143 -9.97 18.15 -5.26
CA GLU A 143 -9.92 19.59 -4.97
C GLU A 143 -8.68 20.26 -5.58
N ARG A 144 -7.50 19.61 -5.59
CA ARG A 144 -6.32 20.12 -6.30
C ARG A 144 -6.54 20.15 -7.81
N ALA A 145 -7.18 19.15 -8.39
CA ALA A 145 -7.53 19.16 -9.81
C ALA A 145 -8.45 20.34 -10.16
N ARG A 146 -9.47 20.57 -9.32
CA ARG A 146 -10.39 21.72 -9.44
C ARG A 146 -9.66 23.06 -9.32
N GLN A 147 -8.76 23.21 -8.35
CA GLN A 147 -7.93 24.43 -8.16
C GLN A 147 -6.97 24.67 -9.34
N LEU A 148 -6.38 23.61 -9.88
CA LEU A 148 -5.38 23.69 -10.96
C LEU A 148 -5.98 23.68 -12.37
N GLY A 149 -7.29 23.50 -12.52
CA GLY A 149 -7.95 23.33 -13.83
C GLY A 149 -7.40 22.11 -14.58
N LEU A 150 -7.38 20.96 -13.91
CA LEU A 150 -7.01 19.65 -14.46
C LEU A 150 -8.27 18.80 -14.65
N GLY A 151 -8.24 17.87 -15.61
CA GLY A 151 -9.21 16.77 -15.61
C GLY A 151 -8.97 15.87 -14.40
N CYS A 152 -10.03 15.27 -13.85
CA CYS A 152 -9.96 14.33 -12.75
C CYS A 152 -10.87 13.14 -13.03
N GLN A 153 -10.33 11.92 -12.88
CA GLN A 153 -11.06 10.67 -12.99
C GLN A 153 -10.75 9.79 -11.78
N LYS A 154 -11.77 9.10 -11.27
CA LYS A 154 -11.64 8.08 -10.24
C LYS A 154 -11.95 6.73 -10.86
N VAL A 155 -11.06 5.76 -10.68
CA VAL A 155 -11.19 4.40 -11.24
C VAL A 155 -11.10 3.41 -10.09
N GLU A 156 -12.25 2.84 -9.71
CA GLU A 156 -12.29 1.73 -8.75
C GLU A 156 -11.84 0.45 -9.46
N VAL A 157 -10.72 -0.11 -9.00
CA VAL A 157 -10.08 -1.29 -9.60
C VAL A 157 -10.39 -2.57 -8.82
N ALA A 158 -10.57 -2.46 -7.51
CA ALA A 158 -11.14 -3.46 -6.62
C ALA A 158 -12.02 -2.75 -5.55
N PRO A 159 -12.91 -3.45 -4.82
CA PRO A 159 -13.85 -2.79 -3.89
C PRO A 159 -13.17 -1.94 -2.81
N GLY A 160 -13.33 -0.62 -2.88
CA GLY A 160 -12.67 0.36 -2.01
C GLY A 160 -11.26 0.80 -2.45
N TYR A 161 -10.71 0.23 -3.52
CA TYR A 161 -9.41 0.57 -4.10
C TYR A 161 -9.60 1.47 -5.32
N VAL A 162 -9.38 2.77 -5.14
CA VAL A 162 -9.63 3.80 -6.16
C VAL A 162 -8.33 4.47 -6.59
N VAL A 163 -7.94 4.25 -7.85
CA VAL A 163 -6.89 5.05 -8.50
C VAL A 163 -7.48 6.41 -8.88
N THR A 164 -6.80 7.49 -8.50
CA THR A 164 -7.16 8.84 -8.94
C THR A 164 -6.23 9.29 -10.05
N VAL A 165 -6.79 9.64 -11.21
CA VAL A 165 -6.04 10.11 -12.38
C VAL A 165 -6.31 11.59 -12.58
N LEU A 166 -5.25 12.42 -12.55
CA LEU A 166 -5.32 13.84 -12.89
C LEU A 166 -4.68 14.10 -14.25
N THR A 167 -5.30 14.95 -15.07
CA THR A 167 -4.93 15.14 -16.47
C THR A 167 -4.67 16.60 -16.81
N TRP A 168 -3.49 16.88 -17.36
CA TRP A 168 -3.15 18.12 -18.05
C TRP A 168 -3.05 17.84 -19.57
N PRO A 169 -4.07 18.21 -20.37
CA PRO A 169 -4.06 17.98 -21.81
C PRO A 169 -2.89 18.68 -22.53
N GLY A 170 -2.21 17.94 -23.40
CA GLY A 170 -1.20 18.48 -24.31
C GLY A 170 -1.81 19.20 -25.51
N THR A 171 -0.97 19.89 -26.29
CA THR A 171 -1.41 20.57 -27.53
C THR A 171 -1.52 19.63 -28.73
N ASN A 172 -0.97 18.41 -28.63
CA ASN A 172 -1.16 17.33 -29.60
C ASN A 172 -1.45 15.99 -28.88
N PRO A 173 -2.70 15.77 -28.40
CA PRO A 173 -3.08 14.58 -27.65
C PRO A 173 -3.12 13.28 -28.47
N ALA A 174 -2.76 13.31 -29.76
CA ALA A 174 -2.51 12.08 -30.52
C ALA A 174 -1.19 11.41 -30.09
N LEU A 175 -0.20 12.20 -29.66
CA LEU A 175 1.07 11.69 -29.15
C LEU A 175 0.86 10.95 -27.81
N PRO A 176 1.54 9.81 -27.57
CA PRO A 176 1.59 9.17 -26.27
C PRO A 176 1.96 10.12 -25.12
N SER A 177 1.34 9.93 -23.96
CA SER A 177 1.45 10.81 -22.80
C SER A 177 2.75 10.61 -22.01
N ILE A 178 3.02 11.53 -21.09
CA ILE A 178 3.81 11.26 -19.89
C ILE A 178 2.87 10.80 -18.79
N LEU A 179 3.28 9.79 -18.02
CA LEU A 179 2.64 9.37 -16.78
C LEU A 179 3.55 9.72 -15.59
N LEU A 180 2.98 10.25 -14.52
CA LEU A 180 3.66 10.54 -13.26
C LEU A 180 2.96 9.72 -12.17
N ASN A 181 3.50 8.55 -11.86
CA ASN A 181 2.90 7.61 -10.93
C ASN A 181 3.31 7.91 -9.49
N SER A 182 2.37 7.72 -8.56
CA SER A 182 2.67 7.62 -7.15
C SER A 182 1.61 6.86 -6.35
N HIS A 183 1.98 6.14 -5.31
CA HIS A 183 1.04 5.56 -4.35
C HIS A 183 0.60 6.55 -3.26
N THR A 184 -0.37 6.15 -2.41
CA THR A 184 -1.06 7.05 -1.47
C THR A 184 -1.26 6.46 -0.07
N ASP A 185 -1.28 5.14 0.02
CA ASP A 185 -1.10 4.36 1.24
C ASP A 185 0.35 4.40 1.72
N VAL A 186 0.59 3.76 2.87
CA VAL A 186 1.86 3.72 3.61
C VAL A 186 1.89 2.50 4.54
N VAL A 187 3.07 1.96 4.83
CA VAL A 187 3.26 0.90 5.83
C VAL A 187 2.82 1.32 7.25
N PRO A 188 2.49 0.34 8.12
CA PRO A 188 2.25 0.56 9.55
C PRO A 188 3.40 1.27 10.30
N VAL A 189 3.09 1.65 11.54
CA VAL A 189 4.01 2.35 12.45
C VAL A 189 3.87 1.82 13.88
N PHE A 190 5.00 1.58 14.54
CA PHE A 190 5.09 1.38 15.98
C PHE A 190 5.28 2.77 16.62
N LYS A 191 4.18 3.42 17.04
CA LYS A 191 4.19 4.82 17.53
C LYS A 191 5.10 5.02 18.74
N GLU A 192 5.30 3.98 19.54
CA GLU A 192 6.20 3.94 20.69
C GLU A 192 7.70 4.10 20.36
N HIS A 193 8.07 4.10 19.07
CA HIS A 193 9.45 4.26 18.60
C HIS A 193 9.67 5.55 17.80
N TRP A 194 8.64 6.40 17.65
CA TRP A 194 8.77 7.71 17.01
C TRP A 194 8.95 8.82 18.04
N SER A 195 9.72 9.85 17.71
CA SER A 195 9.88 11.07 18.53
C SER A 195 8.71 12.06 18.40
N HIS A 196 7.95 11.96 17.30
CA HIS A 196 6.76 12.78 16.98
C HIS A 196 5.63 11.88 16.45
N ASP A 197 4.36 12.32 16.44
CA ASP A 197 3.30 11.46 15.91
C ASP A 197 3.47 11.28 14.39
N PRO A 198 3.60 10.04 13.87
CA PRO A 198 3.87 9.78 12.44
C PRO A 198 2.82 10.32 11.47
N PHE A 199 1.66 10.76 11.96
CA PHE A 199 0.58 11.31 11.14
C PHE A 199 0.25 12.79 11.44
N GLU A 200 1.04 13.46 12.28
CA GLU A 200 0.91 14.91 12.56
C GLU A 200 1.63 15.80 11.52
N ALA A 201 2.66 15.26 10.85
CA ALA A 201 3.57 16.05 10.00
C ALA A 201 4.26 17.21 10.75
N PHE A 202 4.72 16.92 11.97
CA PHE A 202 5.49 17.85 12.80
C PHE A 202 6.74 18.34 12.06
N LYS A 203 7.02 19.65 12.12
CA LYS A 203 8.28 20.24 11.63
C LYS A 203 9.10 20.80 12.78
N ASP A 204 10.38 20.43 12.83
CA ASP A 204 11.33 20.93 13.83
C ASP A 204 11.86 22.35 13.51
N SER A 205 12.82 22.83 14.31
CA SER A 205 13.49 24.13 14.12
C SER A 205 14.47 24.16 12.95
N GLU A 206 14.99 22.99 12.54
CA GLU A 206 16.02 22.86 11.52
C GLU A 206 15.42 22.68 10.11
N GLY A 207 14.12 22.35 10.02
CA GLY A 207 13.38 22.22 8.78
C GLY A 207 13.04 20.78 8.37
N TYR A 208 13.24 19.79 9.24
CA TYR A 208 12.79 18.41 8.99
C TYR A 208 11.32 18.25 9.32
N ILE A 209 10.56 17.70 8.37
CA ILE A 209 9.16 17.32 8.52
C ILE A 209 9.11 15.82 8.80
N TYR A 210 8.64 15.44 9.98
CA TYR A 210 8.53 14.06 10.47
C TYR A 210 7.12 13.51 10.16
N ALA A 211 7.02 12.52 9.27
CA ALA A 211 5.77 11.84 8.95
C ALA A 211 6.01 10.50 8.23
N ARG A 212 5.11 9.54 8.42
CA ARG A 212 5.05 8.33 7.59
C ARG A 212 4.59 8.68 6.16
N GLY A 213 5.49 8.50 5.21
CA GLY A 213 5.41 8.96 3.83
C GLY A 213 5.92 10.38 3.57
N ALA A 214 6.80 10.90 4.43
CA ALA A 214 7.62 12.09 4.15
C ALA A 214 8.71 11.82 3.10
N GLN A 215 9.20 10.58 3.02
CA GLN A 215 10.02 10.06 1.93
C GLN A 215 9.19 9.16 1.01
N ASP A 216 8.24 8.39 1.56
CA ASP A 216 7.65 7.24 0.86
C ASP A 216 6.11 7.26 0.68
N MET A 217 5.57 7.69 -0.47
CA MET A 217 6.20 8.54 -1.47
C MET A 217 5.48 9.89 -1.63
N LYS A 218 4.64 10.29 -0.66
CA LYS A 218 3.72 11.44 -0.78
C LYS A 218 4.45 12.76 -1.07
N CYS A 219 5.73 12.89 -0.71
CA CYS A 219 6.56 14.02 -1.12
C CYS A 219 6.65 14.14 -2.65
N VAL A 220 6.86 13.04 -3.37
CA VAL A 220 6.86 12.96 -4.83
C VAL A 220 5.48 13.33 -5.40
N SER A 221 4.40 12.79 -4.82
CA SER A 221 3.02 13.12 -5.20
C SER A 221 2.74 14.63 -5.17
N ILE A 222 3.18 15.34 -4.12
CA ILE A 222 3.02 16.80 -4.02
C ILE A 222 4.04 17.55 -4.90
N GLN A 223 5.25 17.03 -5.08
CA GLN A 223 6.26 17.62 -5.96
C GLN A 223 5.80 17.64 -7.42
N TYR A 224 5.15 16.58 -7.91
CA TYR A 224 4.51 16.57 -9.24
C TYR A 224 3.42 17.64 -9.35
N LEU A 225 2.50 17.72 -8.38
CA LEU A 225 1.42 18.70 -8.36
C LEU A 225 1.93 20.15 -8.36
N GLU A 226 2.98 20.43 -7.59
CA GLU A 226 3.57 21.77 -7.51
C GLU A 226 4.37 22.15 -8.75
N ALA A 227 5.12 21.21 -9.35
CA ALA A 227 5.77 21.45 -10.64
C ALA A 227 4.74 21.74 -11.74
N VAL A 228 3.64 20.96 -11.78
CA VAL A 228 2.50 21.23 -12.67
C VAL A 228 1.84 22.57 -12.38
N ARG A 229 1.65 22.96 -11.10
CA ARG A 229 1.08 24.27 -10.74
C ARG A 229 1.96 25.42 -11.24
N ARG A 230 3.27 25.38 -10.96
CA ARG A 230 4.21 26.44 -11.38
C ARG A 230 4.19 26.62 -12.89
N LEU A 231 4.41 25.54 -13.64
CA LEU A 231 4.41 25.57 -15.11
C LEU A 231 3.07 26.07 -15.69
N LYS A 232 1.93 25.76 -15.07
CA LYS A 232 0.62 26.29 -15.49
C LYS A 232 0.44 27.78 -15.19
N VAL A 233 0.94 28.27 -14.05
CA VAL A 233 0.94 29.71 -13.70
C VAL A 233 1.87 30.51 -14.60
N GLU A 234 3.02 29.95 -14.95
CA GLU A 234 3.99 30.49 -15.93
C GLU A 234 3.49 30.42 -17.38
N GLY A 235 2.34 29.78 -17.63
CA GLY A 235 1.65 29.77 -18.92
C GLY A 235 2.12 28.68 -19.89
N HIS A 236 3.01 27.76 -19.47
CA HIS A 236 3.55 26.71 -20.34
C HIS A 236 2.46 25.82 -20.97
N ARG A 237 2.77 25.26 -22.14
CA ARG A 237 2.01 24.24 -22.85
C ARG A 237 3.00 23.29 -23.53
N PHE A 238 2.69 22.00 -23.58
CA PHE A 238 3.56 20.97 -24.13
C PHE A 238 2.82 20.13 -25.18
N PRO A 239 3.50 19.53 -26.17
CA PRO A 239 2.88 18.64 -27.16
C PRO A 239 2.14 17.46 -26.53
N ARG A 240 2.80 16.71 -25.64
CA ARG A 240 2.25 15.50 -25.01
C ARG A 240 1.38 15.86 -23.81
N THR A 241 0.33 15.08 -23.59
CA THR A 241 -0.48 15.12 -22.37
C THR A 241 0.35 14.65 -21.17
N ILE A 242 0.12 15.23 -19.99
CA ILE A 242 0.68 14.76 -18.73
C ILE A 242 -0.47 14.21 -17.88
N HIS A 243 -0.37 12.94 -17.50
CA HIS A 243 -1.23 12.32 -16.50
C HIS A 243 -0.45 12.14 -15.18
N MET A 244 -1.14 12.31 -14.06
CA MET A 244 -0.65 11.93 -12.72
C MET A 244 -1.57 10.84 -12.18
N THR A 245 -1.01 9.72 -11.73
CA THR A 245 -1.74 8.65 -11.04
C THR A 245 -1.43 8.66 -9.56
N PHE A 246 -2.49 8.54 -8.76
CA PHE A 246 -2.44 8.42 -7.31
C PHE A 246 -3.11 7.10 -6.95
N VAL A 247 -2.29 6.12 -6.58
CA VAL A 247 -2.61 4.69 -6.55
C VAL A 247 -2.72 4.20 -5.10
N PRO A 248 -3.54 3.17 -4.81
CA PRO A 248 -3.49 2.41 -3.56
C PRO A 248 -2.77 1.06 -3.75
N ASP A 249 -2.33 0.43 -2.66
CA ASP A 249 -1.93 -0.99 -2.54
C ASP A 249 -0.46 -1.32 -2.88
N GLU A 250 0.37 -0.37 -3.33
CA GLU A 250 1.79 -0.66 -3.69
C GLU A 250 2.52 -1.36 -2.54
N GLU A 251 2.45 -0.77 -1.35
CA GLU A 251 3.06 -1.17 -0.07
C GLU A 251 2.78 -2.62 0.38
N VAL A 252 1.81 -3.29 -0.24
CA VAL A 252 1.45 -4.70 0.01
C VAL A 252 1.50 -5.59 -1.24
N GLY A 253 1.99 -5.06 -2.36
CA GLY A 253 2.26 -5.78 -3.61
C GLY A 253 1.63 -5.17 -4.87
N GLY A 254 0.84 -4.10 -4.76
CA GLY A 254 0.14 -3.43 -5.89
C GLY A 254 -0.91 -4.28 -6.60
N HIS A 255 -1.23 -5.46 -6.04
CA HIS A 255 -2.08 -6.49 -6.61
C HIS A 255 -3.57 -6.09 -6.68
N GLN A 256 -4.02 -5.24 -5.77
CA GLN A 256 -5.34 -4.60 -5.80
C GLN A 256 -5.30 -3.17 -6.37
N GLY A 257 -4.11 -2.70 -6.76
CA GLY A 257 -3.81 -1.37 -7.25
C GLY A 257 -3.45 -1.34 -8.74
N MET A 258 -2.18 -1.02 -9.05
CA MET A 258 -1.69 -0.86 -10.43
C MET A 258 -1.81 -2.13 -11.27
N GLU A 259 -1.65 -3.33 -10.70
CA GLU A 259 -1.74 -4.58 -11.48
C GLU A 259 -3.11 -4.71 -12.16
N LEU A 260 -4.18 -4.37 -11.46
CA LEU A 260 -5.52 -4.31 -12.02
C LEU A 260 -5.70 -3.06 -12.89
N PHE A 261 -5.10 -1.93 -12.53
CA PHE A 261 -5.25 -0.68 -13.28
C PHE A 261 -4.67 -0.75 -14.70
N VAL A 262 -3.49 -1.34 -14.93
CA VAL A 262 -2.91 -1.44 -16.28
C VAL A 262 -3.74 -2.27 -17.26
N GLN A 263 -4.59 -3.16 -16.73
CA GLN A 263 -5.54 -3.98 -17.49
C GLN A 263 -6.84 -3.23 -17.85
N ARG A 264 -7.07 -2.03 -17.29
CA ARG A 264 -8.29 -1.24 -17.49
C ARG A 264 -8.32 -0.50 -18.82
N PRO A 265 -9.47 -0.41 -19.50
CA PRO A 265 -9.70 0.56 -20.58
C PRO A 265 -9.33 1.99 -20.19
N GLU A 266 -9.53 2.35 -18.91
CA GLU A 266 -9.17 3.65 -18.35
C GLU A 266 -7.65 3.94 -18.37
N PHE A 267 -6.80 2.94 -18.14
CA PHE A 267 -5.33 3.10 -18.29
C PHE A 267 -4.92 3.15 -19.76
N GLN A 268 -5.51 2.27 -20.60
CA GLN A 268 -5.23 2.23 -22.03
C GLN A 268 -5.61 3.56 -22.72
N ALA A 269 -6.66 4.25 -22.24
CA ALA A 269 -7.06 5.57 -22.69
C ALA A 269 -6.05 6.69 -22.38
N LEU A 270 -5.13 6.50 -21.42
CA LEU A 270 -4.05 7.45 -21.12
C LEU A 270 -2.99 7.49 -22.23
N ARG A 271 -2.85 6.40 -22.99
CA ARG A 271 -1.82 6.23 -24.04
C ARG A 271 -0.42 6.56 -23.52
N ALA A 272 -0.04 6.07 -22.34
CA ALA A 272 1.26 6.38 -21.73
C ALA A 272 2.42 5.91 -22.63
N GLY A 273 3.30 6.84 -23.02
CA GLY A 273 4.53 6.54 -23.77
C GLY A 273 5.76 6.44 -22.90
N PHE A 274 5.70 7.00 -21.68
CA PHE A 274 6.75 6.94 -20.66
C PHE A 274 6.16 7.24 -19.28
N ALA A 275 6.72 6.64 -18.23
CA ALA A 275 6.36 6.91 -16.84
C ALA A 275 7.55 7.36 -15.97
N LEU A 276 7.29 8.27 -15.04
CA LEU A 276 8.08 8.42 -13.82
C LEU A 276 7.32 7.81 -12.65
N ASP A 277 8.07 7.29 -11.67
CA ASP A 277 7.57 6.57 -10.50
C ASP A 277 8.50 6.86 -9.30
N GLU A 278 8.33 6.18 -8.16
CA GLU A 278 9.17 6.37 -6.98
C GLU A 278 10.63 5.94 -7.11
N GLY A 279 11.50 6.57 -6.33
CA GLY A 279 12.84 6.07 -6.04
C GLY A 279 13.19 6.20 -4.55
N ILE A 280 14.20 5.46 -4.13
CA ILE A 280 14.78 5.54 -2.78
C ILE A 280 15.66 6.79 -2.64
N ALA A 281 15.68 7.39 -1.44
CA ALA A 281 16.58 8.50 -1.11
C ALA A 281 18.08 8.10 -1.19
N ASN A 282 18.96 9.05 -1.50
CA ASN A 282 20.40 8.79 -1.61
C ASN A 282 21.16 9.61 -0.54
N PRO A 283 21.91 8.98 0.38
CA PRO A 283 22.69 9.68 1.40
C PRO A 283 23.86 10.53 0.85
N THR A 284 24.26 10.31 -0.40
CA THR A 284 25.35 11.06 -1.08
C THR A 284 24.79 12.27 -1.85
N ASP A 285 25.62 12.96 -2.65
CA ASP A 285 25.13 14.02 -3.55
C ASP A 285 24.54 13.51 -4.87
N ALA A 286 24.62 12.21 -5.15
CA ALA A 286 23.96 11.61 -6.31
C ALA A 286 22.45 11.42 -6.10
N PHE A 287 21.72 11.25 -7.19
CA PHE A 287 20.32 10.82 -7.19
C PHE A 287 20.25 9.45 -7.86
N THR A 288 19.67 8.46 -7.17
CA THR A 288 19.49 7.12 -7.73
C THR A 288 18.30 7.10 -8.70
N VAL A 289 18.44 6.39 -9.82
CA VAL A 289 17.39 6.26 -10.85
C VAL A 289 17.15 4.79 -11.15
N PHE A 290 15.93 4.32 -10.91
CA PHE A 290 15.59 2.91 -10.94
C PHE A 290 14.96 2.52 -12.28
N TYR A 291 15.68 1.73 -13.08
CA TYR A 291 15.30 1.41 -14.46
C TYR A 291 14.71 0.00 -14.65
N SER A 292 14.76 -0.81 -13.60
CA SER A 292 14.15 -2.13 -13.43
C SER A 292 14.12 -2.45 -11.92
N GLU A 293 13.46 -3.54 -11.51
CA GLU A 293 13.47 -4.04 -10.13
C GLU A 293 13.89 -5.50 -10.04
N ARG A 294 14.23 -5.94 -8.83
CA ARG A 294 14.21 -7.36 -8.49
C ARG A 294 12.77 -7.86 -8.37
N SER A 295 12.52 -9.08 -8.82
CA SER A 295 11.21 -9.71 -8.78
C SER A 295 10.98 -10.49 -7.46
N PRO A 296 9.89 -10.24 -6.72
CA PRO A 296 9.61 -10.94 -5.47
C PRO A 296 9.09 -12.36 -5.74
N TRP A 297 9.79 -13.34 -5.17
CA TRP A 297 9.54 -14.77 -5.27
C TRP A 297 9.51 -15.36 -3.85
N TRP A 298 8.32 -15.50 -3.28
CA TRP A 298 8.13 -16.03 -1.93
C TRP A 298 7.84 -17.53 -2.00
N VAL A 299 8.82 -18.33 -1.60
CA VAL A 299 8.86 -19.78 -1.84
C VAL A 299 8.70 -20.54 -0.53
N ARG A 300 7.74 -21.47 -0.46
CA ARG A 300 7.61 -22.43 0.64
C ARG A 300 7.99 -23.81 0.16
N VAL A 301 9.07 -24.35 0.71
CA VAL A 301 9.48 -25.75 0.52
C VAL A 301 8.89 -26.56 1.67
N THR A 302 8.15 -27.62 1.35
CA THR A 302 7.62 -28.57 2.34
C THR A 302 8.23 -29.94 2.08
N SER A 303 8.53 -30.69 3.14
CA SER A 303 9.07 -32.05 3.07
C SER A 303 8.30 -32.98 3.99
N THR A 304 7.99 -34.18 3.52
CA THR A 304 7.46 -35.28 4.33
C THR A 304 8.43 -36.43 4.43
N GLY A 305 8.38 -37.17 5.54
CA GLY A 305 9.26 -38.30 5.81
C GLY A 305 8.77 -39.14 6.98
N ARG A 306 9.56 -40.15 7.35
CA ARG A 306 9.18 -41.12 8.38
C ARG A 306 9.26 -40.50 9.78
N PRO A 307 8.17 -40.45 10.57
CA PRO A 307 8.23 -40.12 11.99
C PRO A 307 8.72 -41.33 12.81
N GLY A 308 9.12 -41.08 14.05
CA GLY A 308 9.58 -42.13 14.98
C GLY A 308 10.04 -41.57 16.31
N HIS A 309 10.49 -42.44 17.21
CA HIS A 309 11.08 -42.01 18.49
C HIS A 309 12.51 -41.51 18.26
N GLY A 310 12.85 -40.33 18.78
CA GLY A 310 14.13 -39.65 18.55
C GLY A 310 15.38 -40.34 19.11
N SER A 311 15.24 -41.52 19.73
CA SER A 311 16.36 -42.38 20.14
C SER A 311 16.71 -43.46 19.11
N LEU A 312 16.14 -43.39 17.90
CA LEU A 312 16.30 -44.37 16.83
C LEU A 312 16.88 -43.69 15.57
N PHE A 313 17.70 -44.42 14.82
CA PHE A 313 18.12 -44.02 13.48
C PHE A 313 16.96 -44.25 12.52
N ILE A 314 16.09 -43.25 12.38
CA ILE A 314 15.02 -43.23 11.39
C ILE A 314 15.60 -42.73 10.07
N GLU A 315 15.50 -43.53 9.01
CA GLU A 315 15.84 -43.13 7.64
C GLU A 315 14.68 -42.37 6.97
N ASP A 316 14.99 -41.60 5.93
CA ASP A 316 14.01 -40.88 5.09
C ASP A 316 13.18 -39.86 5.89
N THR A 317 13.84 -39.08 6.74
CA THR A 317 13.17 -38.05 7.56
C THR A 317 12.84 -36.79 6.76
N ALA A 318 11.81 -36.05 7.20
CA ALA A 318 11.52 -34.73 6.64
C ALA A 318 12.70 -33.76 6.83
N ALA A 319 13.39 -33.84 7.97
CA ALA A 319 14.53 -32.99 8.29
C ALA A 319 15.71 -33.14 7.31
N GLU A 320 16.12 -34.37 6.99
CA GLU A 320 17.21 -34.63 6.05
C GLU A 320 16.88 -34.14 4.64
N LYS A 321 15.62 -34.32 4.20
CA LYS A 321 15.14 -33.86 2.90
C LYS A 321 15.15 -32.32 2.83
N LEU A 322 14.57 -31.64 3.82
CA LEU A 322 14.55 -30.18 3.86
C LEU A 322 15.96 -29.60 3.93
N HIS A 323 16.84 -30.20 4.73
CA HIS A 323 18.25 -29.80 4.87
C HIS A 323 18.99 -29.78 3.53
N LYS A 324 18.76 -30.75 2.63
CA LYS A 324 19.34 -30.75 1.28
C LYS A 324 18.92 -29.51 0.49
N VAL A 325 17.62 -29.20 0.44
CA VAL A 325 17.10 -28.04 -0.32
C VAL A 325 17.58 -26.72 0.28
N VAL A 326 17.53 -26.58 1.61
CA VAL A 326 18.05 -25.42 2.34
C VAL A 326 19.54 -25.22 2.03
N SER A 327 20.33 -26.30 2.01
CA SER A 327 21.77 -26.24 1.68
C SER A 327 22.02 -25.73 0.27
N SER A 328 21.26 -26.21 -0.72
CA SER A 328 21.37 -25.75 -2.12
C SER A 328 21.00 -24.27 -2.27
N ILE A 329 19.91 -23.81 -1.62
CA ILE A 329 19.47 -22.41 -1.65
C ILE A 329 20.50 -21.49 -0.98
N LEU A 330 21.07 -21.89 0.16
CA LEU A 330 22.09 -21.10 0.86
C LEU A 330 23.46 -21.11 0.13
N ALA A 331 23.82 -22.20 -0.57
CA ALA A 331 24.98 -22.21 -1.45
C ALA A 331 24.81 -21.28 -2.66
N PHE A 332 23.60 -21.20 -3.23
CA PHE A 332 23.26 -20.22 -4.26
C PHE A 332 23.32 -18.78 -3.73
N ARG A 333 22.80 -18.53 -2.52
CA ARG A 333 22.91 -17.23 -1.83
C ARG A 333 24.35 -16.75 -1.71
N GLU A 334 25.25 -17.65 -1.28
CA GLU A 334 26.67 -17.34 -1.13
C GLU A 334 27.35 -17.07 -2.47
N LYS A 335 26.97 -17.78 -3.55
CA LYS A 335 27.43 -17.50 -4.91
C LYS A 335 27.04 -16.09 -5.38
N GLU A 336 25.78 -15.66 -5.18
CA GLU A 336 25.34 -14.31 -5.57
C GLU A 336 25.93 -13.21 -4.67
N TRP A 337 26.20 -13.52 -3.39
CA TRP A 337 26.99 -12.64 -2.52
C TRP A 337 28.42 -12.46 -3.03
N GLN A 338 29.10 -13.54 -3.40
CA GLN A 338 30.44 -13.49 -4.00
C GLN A 338 30.44 -12.77 -5.36
N ARG A 339 29.39 -12.92 -6.17
CA ARG A 339 29.16 -12.16 -7.41
C ARG A 339 29.13 -10.64 -7.13
N LEU A 340 28.40 -10.21 -6.10
CA LEU A 340 28.34 -8.80 -5.70
C LEU A 340 29.71 -8.29 -5.19
N GLN A 341 30.35 -9.03 -4.29
CA GLN A 341 31.63 -8.62 -3.69
C GLN A 341 32.80 -8.61 -4.69
N SER A 342 32.73 -9.40 -5.77
CA SER A 342 33.81 -9.49 -6.78
C SER A 342 33.72 -8.47 -7.92
N ASN A 343 32.61 -7.72 -8.04
CA ASN A 343 32.44 -6.71 -9.09
C ASN A 343 31.95 -5.36 -8.53
N PRO A 344 32.83 -4.34 -8.39
CA PRO A 344 32.47 -3.04 -7.82
C PRO A 344 31.50 -2.22 -8.69
N HIS A 345 31.16 -2.68 -9.90
CA HIS A 345 30.12 -2.09 -10.75
C HIS A 345 28.73 -2.68 -10.50
N LEU A 346 28.61 -3.79 -9.75
CA LEU A 346 27.31 -4.29 -9.31
C LEU A 346 26.87 -3.57 -8.03
N LYS A 347 25.70 -2.94 -8.10
CA LYS A 347 24.92 -2.52 -6.93
C LYS A 347 23.99 -3.67 -6.53
N GLU A 348 23.45 -3.64 -5.31
CA GLU A 348 22.75 -4.81 -4.75
C GLU A 348 21.62 -5.34 -5.66
N GLY A 349 20.78 -4.48 -6.24
CA GLY A 349 19.68 -4.90 -7.12
C GLY A 349 20.10 -5.72 -8.35
N ALA A 350 21.37 -5.67 -8.76
CA ALA A 350 21.93 -6.38 -9.91
C ALA A 350 22.47 -7.79 -9.58
N VAL A 351 22.18 -8.32 -8.39
CA VAL A 351 22.35 -9.73 -8.02
C VAL A 351 21.09 -10.27 -7.35
N THR A 352 20.85 -11.58 -7.42
CA THR A 352 19.70 -12.19 -6.73
C THR A 352 20.01 -12.37 -5.24
N SER A 353 19.13 -11.89 -4.35
CA SER A 353 19.20 -12.19 -2.93
C SER A 353 18.18 -13.25 -2.53
N VAL A 354 18.50 -14.03 -1.50
CA VAL A 354 17.56 -14.94 -0.84
C VAL A 354 17.83 -15.02 0.65
N ASN A 355 16.79 -15.06 1.47
CA ASN A 355 16.90 -15.29 2.91
C ASN A 355 15.84 -16.30 3.39
N LEU A 356 16.20 -17.16 4.34
CA LEU A 356 15.28 -18.06 5.04
C LEU A 356 14.45 -17.24 6.04
N THR A 357 13.15 -17.13 5.83
CA THR A 357 12.24 -16.26 6.61
C THR A 357 11.38 -17.01 7.62
N LYS A 358 11.09 -18.31 7.39
CA LYS A 358 10.39 -19.19 8.34
C LYS A 358 10.94 -20.60 8.28
N LEU A 359 10.92 -21.30 9.42
CA LEU A 359 11.25 -22.73 9.53
C LEU A 359 10.29 -23.37 10.53
N GLU A 360 9.63 -24.46 10.14
CA GLU A 360 8.50 -25.06 10.86
C GLU A 360 8.62 -26.59 10.89
N GLY A 361 8.18 -27.23 11.98
CA GLY A 361 8.04 -28.68 12.06
C GLY A 361 8.30 -29.26 13.45
N GLY A 362 7.84 -30.50 13.66
CA GLY A 362 7.94 -31.23 14.93
C GLY A 362 6.80 -30.93 15.92
N VAL A 363 6.69 -31.77 16.96
CA VAL A 363 5.62 -31.70 17.97
C VAL A 363 6.08 -31.96 19.40
N ALA A 364 7.21 -32.65 19.61
CA ALA A 364 7.81 -32.94 20.91
C ALA A 364 9.30 -33.26 20.77
N TYR A 365 10.10 -33.02 21.82
CA TYR A 365 11.56 -33.20 21.81
C TYR A 365 12.04 -34.61 21.42
N ASN A 366 11.23 -35.65 21.66
CA ASN A 366 11.58 -37.05 21.39
C ASN A 366 10.82 -37.67 20.20
N VAL A 367 10.22 -36.84 19.33
CA VAL A 367 9.45 -37.31 18.16
C VAL A 367 10.04 -36.72 16.88
N VAL A 368 10.53 -37.60 16.00
CA VAL A 368 11.02 -37.23 14.66
C VAL A 368 9.85 -36.66 13.83
N PRO A 369 9.97 -35.48 13.21
CA PRO A 369 8.86 -34.87 12.47
C PRO A 369 8.46 -35.68 11.23
N ALA A 370 7.15 -35.92 11.08
CA ALA A 370 6.58 -36.46 9.83
C ALA A 370 6.64 -35.42 8.68
N THR A 371 6.59 -34.13 9.02
CA THR A 371 6.60 -33.00 8.09
C THR A 371 7.46 -31.87 8.64
N MET A 372 8.19 -31.19 7.75
CA MET A 372 8.86 -29.92 8.03
C MET A 372 8.73 -28.98 6.82
N SER A 373 8.81 -27.68 7.04
CA SER A 373 8.75 -26.66 5.97
C SER A 373 9.68 -25.48 6.23
N ALA A 374 10.23 -24.93 5.14
CA ALA A 374 11.05 -23.73 5.12
C ALA A 374 10.44 -22.70 4.15
N SER A 375 10.37 -21.44 4.55
CA SER A 375 9.94 -20.33 3.67
C SER A 375 11.12 -19.41 3.37
N PHE A 376 11.21 -18.94 2.14
CA PHE A 376 12.28 -18.08 1.63
C PHE A 376 11.68 -16.87 0.92
N ASP A 377 12.25 -15.69 1.15
CA ASP A 377 12.06 -14.53 0.28
C ASP A 377 13.25 -14.48 -0.68
N PHE A 378 13.00 -14.73 -1.97
CA PHE A 378 13.93 -14.48 -3.06
C PHE A 378 13.57 -13.14 -3.72
N ARG A 379 14.58 -12.30 -3.97
CA ARG A 379 14.45 -11.11 -4.81
C ARG A 379 15.33 -11.34 -6.05
N VAL A 380 14.70 -11.80 -7.14
CA VAL A 380 15.38 -12.29 -8.35
C VAL A 380 15.78 -11.12 -9.25
N ALA A 381 17.06 -11.00 -9.57
CA ALA A 381 17.57 -9.94 -10.43
C ALA A 381 17.13 -10.13 -11.90
N PRO A 382 16.86 -9.04 -12.65
CA PRO A 382 16.24 -9.11 -13.99
C PRO A 382 17.15 -9.65 -15.10
N ASP A 383 18.42 -9.95 -14.80
CA ASP A 383 19.37 -10.62 -15.72
C ASP A 383 19.29 -12.16 -15.67
N VAL A 384 18.55 -12.72 -14.70
CA VAL A 384 18.36 -14.17 -14.54
C VAL A 384 17.34 -14.69 -15.57
N ASP A 385 17.59 -15.88 -16.13
CA ASP A 385 16.53 -16.65 -16.80
C ASP A 385 15.60 -17.23 -15.72
N PHE A 386 14.43 -16.60 -15.54
CA PHE A 386 13.46 -16.97 -14.52
C PHE A 386 12.94 -18.40 -14.72
N LYS A 387 12.80 -18.88 -15.96
CA LYS A 387 12.32 -20.23 -16.22
C LYS A 387 13.38 -21.26 -15.84
N ALA A 388 14.63 -21.03 -16.23
CA ALA A 388 15.75 -21.87 -15.83
C ALA A 388 15.99 -21.85 -14.30
N PHE A 389 15.72 -20.72 -13.64
CA PHE A 389 15.84 -20.59 -12.18
C PHE A 389 14.72 -21.34 -11.44
N GLU A 390 13.47 -21.28 -11.93
CA GLU A 390 12.39 -22.14 -11.42
C GLU A 390 12.71 -23.63 -11.62
N GLU A 391 13.15 -24.04 -12.82
CA GLU A 391 13.57 -25.41 -13.11
C GLU A 391 14.72 -25.86 -12.18
N GLN A 392 15.64 -24.95 -11.84
CA GLN A 392 16.68 -25.18 -10.84
C GLN A 392 16.11 -25.40 -9.43
N LEU A 393 15.20 -24.55 -8.94
CA LEU A 393 14.54 -24.72 -7.64
C LEU A 393 13.78 -26.06 -7.55
N GLN A 394 13.06 -26.41 -8.62
CA GLN A 394 12.38 -27.70 -8.74
C GLN A 394 13.38 -28.87 -8.72
N SER A 395 14.52 -28.76 -9.41
CA SER A 395 15.56 -29.80 -9.44
C SER A 395 16.16 -30.07 -8.05
N TRP A 396 16.34 -29.04 -7.21
CA TRP A 396 16.83 -29.22 -5.83
C TRP A 396 15.81 -29.94 -4.96
N CYS A 397 14.51 -29.68 -5.16
CA CYS A 397 13.45 -30.40 -4.46
C CYS A 397 13.39 -31.88 -4.90
N GLN A 398 13.46 -32.15 -6.20
CA GLN A 398 13.50 -33.52 -6.75
C GLN A 398 14.72 -34.31 -6.25
N ALA A 399 15.91 -33.68 -6.22
CA ALA A 399 17.14 -34.29 -5.72
C ALA A 399 17.14 -34.52 -4.19
N ALA A 400 16.26 -33.85 -3.45
CA ALA A 400 16.14 -34.04 -2.01
C ALA A 400 15.44 -35.36 -1.65
N GLY A 401 14.41 -35.76 -2.41
CA GLY A 401 13.72 -37.04 -2.30
C GLY A 401 12.21 -36.95 -2.55
N GLU A 402 11.53 -38.10 -2.54
CA GLU A 402 10.07 -38.14 -2.61
C GLU A 402 9.43 -37.44 -1.39
N GLY A 403 8.28 -36.80 -1.60
CA GLY A 403 7.58 -36.05 -0.55
C GLY A 403 8.12 -34.63 -0.32
N VAL A 404 9.02 -34.13 -1.17
CA VAL A 404 9.46 -32.73 -1.17
C VAL A 404 8.70 -31.94 -2.23
N THR A 405 8.02 -30.87 -1.83
CA THR A 405 7.21 -30.00 -2.69
C THR A 405 7.64 -28.54 -2.54
N LEU A 406 7.40 -27.76 -3.59
CA LEU A 406 7.67 -26.33 -3.66
C LEU A 406 6.39 -25.59 -4.05
N GLU A 407 6.09 -24.54 -3.30
CA GLU A 407 4.92 -23.68 -3.47
C GLU A 407 5.37 -22.21 -3.56
N PHE A 408 4.71 -21.41 -4.39
CA PHE A 408 4.93 -19.97 -4.49
C PHE A 408 3.75 -19.22 -3.86
N ALA A 409 4.01 -18.46 -2.79
CA ALA A 409 3.03 -17.56 -2.19
C ALA A 409 2.94 -16.22 -2.97
N GLN A 410 4.03 -15.81 -3.60
CA GLN A 410 4.11 -14.69 -4.54
C GLN A 410 5.20 -15.01 -5.58
N LYS A 411 4.98 -14.66 -6.86
CA LYS A 411 5.92 -14.95 -7.94
C LYS A 411 5.70 -14.03 -9.14
N TRP A 412 6.54 -13.01 -9.30
CA TRP A 412 6.51 -12.17 -10.50
C TRP A 412 7.35 -12.77 -11.64
N MET A 413 6.78 -12.88 -12.84
CA MET A 413 7.40 -13.58 -13.99
C MET A 413 7.80 -12.67 -15.16
N HIS A 414 7.68 -11.35 -15.00
CA HIS A 414 7.88 -10.39 -16.09
C HIS A 414 8.92 -9.32 -15.72
N PRO A 415 10.22 -9.70 -15.60
CA PRO A 415 11.28 -8.72 -15.47
C PRO A 415 11.33 -7.86 -16.73
N GLN A 416 11.35 -6.54 -16.56
CA GLN A 416 11.37 -5.59 -17.65
C GLN A 416 12.34 -4.45 -17.34
N VAL A 417 13.13 -4.06 -18.34
CA VAL A 417 14.27 -3.14 -18.20
C VAL A 417 14.06 -1.96 -19.14
N THR A 418 13.97 -0.75 -18.58
CA THR A 418 13.99 0.49 -19.39
C THR A 418 15.44 0.84 -19.70
N PRO A 419 15.87 1.00 -20.97
CA PRO A 419 17.25 1.32 -21.28
C PRO A 419 17.64 2.71 -20.75
N THR A 420 18.82 2.83 -20.16
CA THR A 420 19.39 4.09 -19.64
C THR A 420 20.59 4.56 -20.46
N ASP A 421 20.42 4.54 -21.78
CA ASP A 421 21.39 4.96 -22.79
C ASP A 421 20.71 5.72 -23.94
N ASP A 422 21.49 6.17 -24.93
CA ASP A 422 21.01 7.00 -26.05
C ASP A 422 20.02 6.28 -27.00
N SER A 423 19.80 4.97 -26.86
CA SER A 423 18.71 4.27 -27.57
C SER A 423 17.32 4.64 -27.05
N ASN A 424 17.23 5.10 -25.79
CA ASN A 424 15.98 5.53 -25.17
C ASN A 424 15.84 7.06 -25.21
N PRO A 425 14.93 7.63 -26.04
CA PRO A 425 14.76 9.07 -26.15
C PRO A 425 14.22 9.72 -24.86
N TRP A 426 13.52 8.96 -24.02
CA TRP A 426 13.05 9.42 -22.71
C TRP A 426 14.22 9.57 -21.73
N TRP A 427 15.13 8.60 -21.70
CA TRP A 427 16.38 8.69 -20.93
C TRP A 427 17.25 9.84 -21.43
N ALA A 428 17.42 10.01 -22.75
CA ALA A 428 18.19 11.10 -23.33
C ALA A 428 17.60 12.49 -22.97
N ALA A 429 16.28 12.62 -22.87
CA ALA A 429 15.63 13.83 -22.39
C ALA A 429 15.82 14.06 -20.87
N PHE A 430 15.61 13.03 -20.06
CA PHE A 430 15.76 13.04 -18.60
C PHE A 430 17.20 13.35 -18.17
N SER A 431 18.15 12.53 -18.61
CA SER A 431 19.57 12.62 -18.22
C SER A 431 20.22 13.91 -18.66
N ARG A 432 19.83 14.48 -19.82
CA ARG A 432 20.28 15.80 -20.25
C ARG A 432 19.83 16.90 -19.30
N VAL A 433 18.58 16.92 -18.85
CA VAL A 433 18.13 17.92 -17.87
C VAL A 433 18.89 17.79 -16.56
N CYS A 434 19.10 16.57 -16.07
CA CYS A 434 19.89 16.32 -14.87
C CYS A 434 21.34 16.83 -15.02
N LYS A 435 21.96 16.59 -16.17
CA LYS A 435 23.29 17.11 -16.53
C LYS A 435 23.33 18.64 -16.62
N ASP A 436 22.35 19.26 -17.27
CA ASP A 436 22.21 20.72 -17.39
C ASP A 436 21.93 21.40 -16.03
N MET A 437 21.42 20.64 -15.05
CA MET A 437 21.25 21.05 -13.65
C MET A 437 22.41 20.64 -12.73
N ASN A 438 23.48 20.05 -13.27
CA ASN A 438 24.63 19.50 -12.52
C ASN A 438 24.20 18.54 -11.39
N LEU A 439 23.27 17.63 -11.69
CA LEU A 439 22.84 16.54 -10.82
C LEU A 439 23.61 15.26 -11.23
N SER A 440 24.32 14.65 -10.28
CA SER A 440 24.92 13.32 -10.51
C SER A 440 23.83 12.25 -10.44
N LEU A 441 23.81 11.33 -11.40
CA LEU A 441 22.84 10.22 -11.44
C LEU A 441 23.55 8.89 -11.20
N GLU A 442 22.92 8.02 -10.42
CA GLU A 442 23.29 6.60 -10.26
C GLU A 442 22.15 5.71 -10.80
N PRO A 443 22.26 5.19 -12.04
CA PRO A 443 21.28 4.25 -12.59
C PRO A 443 21.42 2.88 -11.90
N GLU A 444 20.37 2.42 -11.23
CA GLU A 444 20.38 1.16 -10.47
C GLU A 444 19.13 0.31 -10.73
N ILE A 445 19.20 -0.96 -10.34
CA ILE A 445 18.04 -1.86 -10.26
C ILE A 445 17.49 -1.76 -8.84
N MET A 446 16.18 -1.60 -8.69
CA MET A 446 15.54 -1.50 -7.38
C MET A 446 15.71 -2.83 -6.62
N PRO A 447 16.25 -2.84 -5.38
CA PRO A 447 16.39 -4.06 -4.60
C PRO A 447 15.05 -4.54 -3.99
N ALA A 448 14.08 -3.63 -3.87
CA ALA A 448 12.66 -3.89 -3.65
C ALA A 448 11.92 -4.05 -4.99
N ALA A 449 10.65 -3.65 -5.08
CA ALA A 449 9.86 -3.56 -6.31
C ALA A 449 8.98 -2.29 -6.25
N THR A 450 8.55 -1.71 -7.39
CA THR A 450 7.62 -0.55 -7.44
C THR A 450 6.48 -0.81 -8.42
N ASP A 451 5.45 0.04 -8.44
CA ASP A 451 4.33 -0.04 -9.41
C ASP A 451 4.79 -0.11 -10.87
N SER A 452 5.96 0.46 -11.18
CA SER A 452 6.61 0.40 -12.49
C SER A 452 6.77 -1.01 -13.08
N ARG A 453 6.84 -2.09 -12.27
CA ARG A 453 6.85 -3.48 -12.77
C ARG A 453 5.64 -3.76 -13.67
N PHE A 454 4.46 -3.30 -13.27
CA PHE A 454 3.20 -3.50 -14.00
C PHE A 454 3.13 -2.58 -15.22
N ILE A 455 3.58 -1.32 -15.08
CA ILE A 455 3.65 -0.32 -16.16
C ILE A 455 4.58 -0.81 -17.28
N ARG A 456 5.77 -1.34 -16.93
CA ARG A 456 6.71 -1.91 -17.90
C ARG A 456 6.23 -3.24 -18.49
N ALA A 457 5.47 -4.05 -17.75
CA ALA A 457 4.91 -5.30 -18.28
C ALA A 457 3.85 -5.07 -19.38
N VAL A 458 3.15 -3.93 -19.38
CA VAL A 458 2.29 -3.51 -20.50
C VAL A 458 3.02 -2.69 -21.58
N GLY A 459 4.36 -2.70 -21.56
CA GLY A 459 5.21 -2.14 -22.62
C GLY A 459 5.55 -0.65 -22.48
N VAL A 460 5.18 0.00 -21.37
CA VAL A 460 5.46 1.43 -21.16
C VAL A 460 6.81 1.57 -20.42
N PRO A 461 7.84 2.21 -21.01
CA PRO A 461 9.12 2.43 -20.32
C PRO A 461 8.91 3.34 -19.10
N ALA A 462 9.54 2.99 -17.98
CA ALA A 462 9.33 3.67 -16.70
C ALA A 462 10.66 3.82 -15.93
N LEU A 463 10.85 4.97 -15.28
CA LEU A 463 11.98 5.22 -14.37
C LEU A 463 11.47 5.63 -12.99
N GLY A 464 11.89 4.88 -11.97
CA GLY A 464 11.72 5.27 -10.58
C GLY A 464 12.70 6.37 -10.18
N PHE A 465 12.23 7.52 -9.72
CA PHE A 465 13.06 8.67 -9.40
C PHE A 465 12.41 9.61 -8.37
N SER A 466 12.90 9.56 -7.13
CA SER A 466 12.61 10.57 -6.10
C SER A 466 13.81 11.52 -5.98
N PRO A 467 13.64 12.85 -6.06
CA PRO A 467 14.73 13.82 -6.05
C PRO A 467 15.27 14.11 -4.63
N LEU A 468 15.66 13.06 -3.91
CA LEU A 468 15.97 13.07 -2.47
C LEU A 468 17.46 12.75 -2.20
N ASN A 469 18.38 13.57 -2.74
CA ASN A 469 19.81 13.44 -2.42
C ASN A 469 20.15 14.00 -1.02
N ARG A 470 21.36 13.69 -0.54
CA ARG A 470 21.90 14.04 0.79
C ARG A 470 20.96 13.67 1.95
N THR A 471 20.13 12.66 1.74
CA THR A 471 19.02 12.30 2.63
C THR A 471 19.19 10.84 3.05
N PRO A 472 19.15 10.52 4.37
CA PRO A 472 19.21 9.14 4.82
C PRO A 472 17.96 8.38 4.37
N VAL A 473 18.13 7.12 3.94
CA VAL A 473 17.02 6.20 3.67
C VAL A 473 16.31 5.92 4.99
N LEU A 474 15.08 6.40 5.13
CA LEU A 474 14.23 6.21 6.32
C LEU A 474 12.83 5.71 5.97
N LEU A 475 12.59 5.36 4.70
CA LEU A 475 11.37 4.70 4.29
C LEU A 475 11.14 3.42 5.10
N HIS A 476 9.89 3.22 5.50
CA HIS A 476 9.41 2.17 6.40
C HIS A 476 9.98 2.20 7.85
N ASP A 477 11.05 2.94 8.12
CA ASP A 477 11.68 3.07 9.44
C ASP A 477 10.89 4.02 10.38
N HIS A 478 11.39 4.17 11.61
CA HIS A 478 10.96 5.18 12.59
C HIS A 478 11.54 6.56 12.26
N ASP A 479 10.84 7.62 12.67
CA ASP A 479 11.23 9.01 12.42
C ASP A 479 11.55 9.32 10.94
N GLU A 480 10.82 8.67 10.03
CA GLU A 480 10.83 8.99 8.61
C GLU A 480 10.54 10.48 8.43
N ARG A 481 11.46 11.16 7.74
CA ARG A 481 11.43 12.62 7.62
C ARG A 481 12.10 13.10 6.36
N LEU A 482 11.68 14.26 5.91
CA LEU A 482 12.29 14.98 4.79
C LEU A 482 12.52 16.45 5.17
N HIS A 483 13.71 16.96 4.83
CA HIS A 483 14.07 18.35 5.03
C HIS A 483 13.39 19.24 3.98
N GLU A 484 12.76 20.34 4.40
CA GLU A 484 11.92 21.16 3.50
C GLU A 484 12.67 21.73 2.29
N ALA A 485 13.96 22.06 2.43
CA ALA A 485 14.77 22.50 1.29
C ALA A 485 15.04 21.38 0.25
N VAL A 486 15.09 20.10 0.66
CA VAL A 486 15.21 18.97 -0.26
C VAL A 486 13.87 18.73 -0.97
N PHE A 487 12.77 18.79 -0.22
CA PHE A 487 11.42 18.76 -0.80
C PHE A 487 11.23 19.83 -1.87
N LEU A 488 11.58 21.10 -1.57
CA LEU A 488 11.45 22.23 -2.48
C LEU A 488 12.37 22.08 -3.71
N ARG A 489 13.63 21.65 -3.53
CA ARG A 489 14.55 21.37 -4.64
C ARG A 489 14.01 20.29 -5.58
N GLY A 490 13.28 19.30 -5.06
CA GLY A 490 12.59 18.30 -5.88
C GLY A 490 11.51 18.90 -6.78
N VAL A 491 10.74 19.89 -6.29
CA VAL A 491 9.80 20.66 -7.13
C VAL A 491 10.54 21.37 -8.26
N ASP A 492 11.69 22.00 -7.97
CA ASP A 492 12.50 22.70 -8.97
C ASP A 492 13.05 21.74 -10.05
N ILE A 493 13.45 20.52 -9.64
CA ILE A 493 13.93 19.47 -10.54
C ILE A 493 12.80 18.99 -11.47
N TYR A 494 11.61 18.65 -10.97
CA TYR A 494 10.49 18.27 -11.85
C TYR A 494 10.00 19.44 -12.71
N THR A 495 10.05 20.68 -12.22
CA THR A 495 9.75 21.89 -13.01
C THR A 495 10.66 21.99 -14.26
N ARG A 496 11.87 21.40 -14.21
CA ARG A 496 12.80 21.31 -15.34
C ARG A 496 12.68 20.02 -16.16
N LEU A 497 12.33 18.89 -15.54
CA LEU A 497 12.13 17.61 -16.23
C LEU A 497 10.84 17.56 -17.07
N LEU A 498 9.70 17.99 -16.52
CA LEU A 498 8.40 17.87 -17.18
C LEU A 498 8.34 18.58 -18.55
N PRO A 499 8.89 19.80 -18.73
CA PRO A 499 8.96 20.45 -20.05
C PRO A 499 9.78 19.65 -21.07
N ALA A 500 10.87 18.99 -20.65
CA ALA A 500 11.72 18.22 -21.55
C ALA A 500 11.06 16.90 -21.96
N LEU A 501 10.49 16.17 -20.99
CA LEU A 501 9.80 14.91 -21.23
C LEU A 501 8.53 15.12 -22.08
N ALA A 502 7.65 16.04 -21.71
CA ALA A 502 6.41 16.31 -22.45
C ALA A 502 6.64 16.94 -23.84
N SER A 503 7.88 17.32 -24.17
CA SER A 503 8.31 17.83 -25.48
C SER A 503 9.22 16.88 -26.25
N VAL A 504 9.39 15.62 -25.82
CA VAL A 504 10.05 14.58 -26.63
C VAL A 504 9.29 14.45 -27.96
N PRO A 505 9.98 14.51 -29.13
CA PRO A 505 9.34 14.39 -30.45
C PRO A 505 8.53 13.11 -30.62
N ALA A 506 7.67 13.06 -31.64
CA ALA A 506 6.99 11.83 -32.03
C ALA A 506 8.03 10.72 -32.33
N LEU A 507 7.86 9.55 -31.73
CA LEU A 507 8.76 8.42 -31.90
C LEU A 507 8.27 7.52 -33.06
N PRO A 508 9.14 6.69 -33.68
CA PRO A 508 8.72 5.73 -34.70
C PRO A 508 7.71 4.66 -34.20
N SER A 509 7.53 4.55 -32.88
CA SER A 509 6.52 3.73 -32.21
C SER A 509 5.15 4.40 -32.04
N ASP A 510 5.04 5.70 -32.32
CA ASP A 510 3.85 6.51 -31.99
C ASP A 510 2.80 6.51 -33.13
N SER A 511 3.07 5.83 -34.25
CA SER A 511 2.33 5.87 -35.52
C SER A 511 1.52 4.61 -35.84
#